data_AF-A0AAV2B9H0-F1
#
_entry.id   AF-A0AAV2B9H0-F1
#
_cell.length_a   1.000
_cell.length_b   1.000
_cell.length_c   1.000
_cell.angle_alpha   90.00
_cell.angle_beta   90.00
_cell.angle_gamma   90.00
#
_symmetry.space_group_name_H-M   'P 1'
#
loop_
_entity.id
_entity.type
_entity.pdbx_description
1 polymer ?
#
loop_
_entity_poly.entity_id
_entity_poly.type
_entity_poly.pdbx_seq_one_letter_code
_entity_poly.pdbx_strand_id
1 'polypeptide(L)'
;MGRKRKSKEALETSTRDLLQHWNEYYTNTNFGIGVQCSRCQKWRLTYQYQESKDVPTDWNCSMWKINKKKRGNCSIHSNLTEADFAREDYPPGTVVWAKLSGFPWWPAMVEDSPDAQAFFMTLENGK
;
A
#
# COMPACT_ATOMS: atom_id res chain seq x y z
N MET A 1 28.89 16.01 45.57
CA MET A 1 28.87 16.34 44.12
C MET A 1 27.97 15.35 43.40
N GLY A 2 26.68 15.69 43.24
CA GLY A 2 25.72 14.82 42.55
C GLY A 2 25.87 14.96 41.04
N ARG A 3 26.28 13.89 40.35
CA ARG A 3 26.22 13.80 38.89
C ARG A 3 24.75 13.80 38.47
N LYS A 4 24.26 14.92 37.95
CA LYS A 4 22.97 14.98 37.26
C LYS A 4 22.99 14.00 36.09
N ARG A 5 22.15 12.96 36.15
CA ARG A 5 21.83 12.12 35.00
C ARG A 5 21.13 13.02 33.98
N LYS A 6 21.74 13.24 32.81
CA LYS A 6 21.04 13.81 31.64
C LYS A 6 19.91 12.84 31.30
N SER A 7 18.67 13.28 31.45
CA SER A 7 17.52 12.63 30.84
C SER A 7 17.77 12.57 29.34
N LYS A 8 17.69 11.37 28.76
CA LYS A 8 17.54 11.24 27.32
C LYS A 8 16.12 11.67 27.01
N GLU A 9 15.92 12.95 26.68
CA GLU A 9 14.75 13.38 25.92
C GLU A 9 14.78 12.59 24.61
N ALA A 10 13.89 11.62 24.49
CA ALA A 10 13.51 11.13 23.18
C ALA A 10 12.96 12.34 22.44
N LEU A 11 13.53 12.63 21.27
CA LEU A 11 13.08 13.69 20.39
C LEU A 11 11.64 13.34 19.97
N GLU A 12 10.65 13.85 20.71
CA GLU A 12 9.23 13.72 20.36
C GLU A 12 9.04 14.40 19.02
N THR A 13 9.05 13.59 17.96
CA THR A 13 8.81 14.07 16.60
C THR A 13 7.37 14.56 16.58
N SER A 14 7.15 15.84 16.24
CA SER A 14 5.80 16.40 16.25
C SER A 14 4.89 15.56 15.35
N THR A 15 3.62 15.37 15.71
CA THR A 15 2.63 14.74 14.83
C THR A 15 2.64 15.36 13.43
N ARG A 16 2.91 16.66 13.33
CA ARG A 16 3.07 17.37 12.06
C ARG A 16 4.25 16.86 11.24
N ASP A 17 5.38 16.60 11.88
CA ASP A 17 6.60 16.12 11.22
C ASP A 17 6.42 14.69 10.72
N LEU A 18 5.70 13.86 11.49
CA LEU A 18 5.31 12.50 11.08
C LEU A 18 4.36 12.52 9.87
N LEU A 19 3.34 13.37 9.89
CA LEU A 19 2.40 13.52 8.77
C LEU A 19 3.12 14.02 7.50
N GLN A 20 4.03 14.99 7.65
CA GLN A 20 4.81 15.50 6.53
C GLN A 20 5.69 14.40 5.91
N HIS A 21 6.35 13.59 6.76
CA HIS A 21 7.15 12.46 6.33
C HIS A 21 6.31 11.45 5.52
N TRP A 22 5.13 11.06 6.02
CA TRP A 22 4.25 10.13 5.32
C TRP A 22 3.71 10.69 4.01
N ASN A 23 3.33 11.96 3.98
CA ASN A 23 2.90 12.61 2.74
C ASN A 23 4.02 12.61 1.69
N GLU A 24 5.25 12.94 2.09
CA GLU A 24 6.42 12.87 1.20
C GLU A 24 6.69 11.44 0.73
N TYR A 25 6.55 10.45 1.62
CA TYR A 25 6.70 9.05 1.29
C TYR A 25 5.69 8.60 0.22
N TYR A 26 4.40 8.88 0.42
CA TYR A 26 3.33 8.51 -0.52
C TYR A 26 3.41 9.28 -1.84
N THR A 27 3.81 10.55 -1.80
CA THR A 27 3.91 11.37 -3.02
C THR A 27 5.09 10.95 -3.90
N ASN A 28 6.19 10.49 -3.29
CA ASN A 28 7.43 10.17 -4.02
C ASN A 28 7.62 8.67 -4.29
N THR A 29 6.82 7.79 -3.67
CA THR A 29 6.95 6.34 -3.83
C THR A 29 5.84 5.80 -4.70
N ASN A 30 6.21 5.07 -5.76
CA ASN A 30 5.27 4.27 -6.53
C ASN A 30 5.36 2.82 -6.06
N PHE A 31 4.32 2.34 -5.39
CA PHE A 31 4.25 0.98 -4.82
C PHE A 31 4.05 -0.10 -5.89
N GLY A 32 3.51 0.28 -7.05
CA GLY A 32 3.10 -0.65 -8.08
C GLY A 32 1.91 -1.53 -7.66
N ILE A 33 1.33 -2.23 -8.63
CA ILE A 33 0.17 -3.10 -8.42
C ILE A 33 0.53 -4.53 -8.79
N GLY A 34 0.16 -5.47 -7.91
CA GLY A 34 0.16 -6.89 -8.21
C GLY A 34 -1.05 -7.26 -9.04
N VAL A 35 -0.83 -7.78 -10.25
CA VAL A 35 -1.90 -8.23 -11.14
C VAL A 35 -1.72 -9.70 -11.47
N GLN A 36 -2.78 -10.49 -11.27
CA GLN A 36 -2.82 -11.87 -11.69
C GLN A 36 -3.18 -11.97 -13.18
N CYS A 37 -2.38 -12.70 -13.95
CA CYS A 37 -2.64 -12.92 -15.37
C CYS A 37 -3.83 -13.86 -15.58
N SER A 38 -4.86 -13.42 -16.31
CA SER A 38 -6.05 -14.22 -16.64
C SER A 38 -5.73 -15.53 -17.38
N ARG A 39 -4.62 -15.58 -18.14
CA ARG A 39 -4.25 -16.73 -18.98
C ARG A 39 -3.37 -17.77 -18.26
N CYS A 40 -2.32 -17.31 -17.59
CA CYS A 40 -1.32 -18.22 -17.01
C CYS A 40 -1.32 -18.23 -15.49
N GLN A 41 -2.21 -17.45 -14.85
CA GLN A 41 -2.41 -17.38 -13.41
C GLN A 41 -1.17 -16.94 -12.60
N LYS A 42 -0.11 -16.47 -13.28
CA LYS A 42 1.09 -15.91 -12.65
C LYS A 42 0.84 -14.46 -12.25
N TRP A 43 1.33 -14.09 -11.06
CA TRP A 43 1.32 -12.73 -10.56
C TRP A 43 2.45 -11.88 -11.16
N ARG A 44 2.16 -10.60 -11.43
CA ARG A 44 3.10 -9.63 -11.98
C ARG A 44 2.99 -8.31 -11.22
N LEU A 45 4.14 -7.75 -10.83
CA LEU A 45 4.23 -6.37 -10.38
C LEU A 45 4.26 -5.43 -11.59
N THR A 46 3.33 -4.47 -11.65
CA THR A 46 3.22 -3.49 -12.72
C THR A 46 3.06 -2.08 -12.17
N TYR A 47 3.75 -1.12 -12.75
CA TYR A 47 3.67 0.30 -12.42
C TYR A 47 2.83 1.09 -13.44
N GLN A 48 2.09 0.37 -14.29
CA GLN A 48 1.28 0.96 -15.36
C GLN A 48 -0.06 1.52 -14.88
N TYR A 49 -0.48 1.15 -13.67
CA TYR A 49 -1.78 1.45 -13.10
C TYR A 49 -1.56 2.05 -11.73
N GLN A 50 -2.40 2.99 -11.36
CA GLN A 50 -2.36 3.63 -10.05
C GLN A 50 -3.34 2.96 -9.08
N GLU A 51 -4.51 2.53 -9.57
CA GLU A 51 -5.49 1.83 -8.76
C GLU A 51 -5.90 0.48 -9.38
N SER A 52 -6.37 -0.44 -8.52
CA SER A 52 -6.87 -1.76 -8.94
C SER A 52 -7.99 -1.68 -9.96
N LYS A 53 -8.84 -0.64 -9.88
CA LYS A 53 -9.95 -0.41 -10.83
C LYS A 53 -9.48 -0.02 -12.23
N ASP A 54 -8.26 0.50 -12.36
CA ASP A 54 -7.67 0.87 -13.65
C ASP A 54 -7.16 -0.36 -14.42
N VAL A 55 -7.00 -1.49 -13.73
CA VAL A 55 -6.53 -2.74 -14.30
C VAL A 55 -7.66 -3.37 -15.12
N PRO A 56 -7.46 -3.65 -16.41
CA PRO A 56 -8.44 -4.35 -17.24
C PRO A 56 -8.85 -5.71 -16.65
N THR A 57 -10.14 -6.04 -16.70
CA THR A 57 -10.66 -7.30 -16.14
C THR A 57 -10.08 -8.55 -16.83
N ASP A 58 -9.71 -8.45 -18.10
CA ASP A 58 -9.11 -9.52 -18.90
C ASP A 58 -7.57 -9.45 -18.96
N TRP A 59 -6.96 -8.70 -18.04
CA TRP A 59 -5.53 -8.42 -18.05
C TRP A 59 -4.69 -9.69 -18.14
N ASN A 60 -3.69 -9.66 -19.02
CA ASN A 60 -2.77 -10.77 -19.20
C ASN A 60 -1.35 -10.28 -19.50
N CYS A 61 -0.38 -11.19 -19.43
CA CYS A 61 1.03 -10.84 -19.51
C CYS A 61 1.44 -10.09 -20.79
N SER A 62 0.71 -10.17 -21.91
CA SER A 62 1.06 -9.37 -23.11
C SER A 62 0.76 -7.88 -22.97
N MET A 63 -0.04 -7.51 -21.96
CA MET A 63 -0.35 -6.12 -21.58
C MET A 63 0.66 -5.58 -20.56
N TRP A 64 1.54 -6.43 -20.01
CA TRP A 64 2.56 -6.02 -19.07
C TRP A 64 3.69 -5.25 -19.77
N LYS A 65 3.88 -3.96 -19.46
CA LYS A 65 5.05 -3.18 -19.89
C LYS A 65 6.13 -3.29 -18.82
N ILE A 66 7.14 -4.11 -19.08
CA ILE A 66 8.29 -4.28 -18.18
C ILE A 66 9.12 -3.00 -18.17
N ASN A 67 9.28 -2.38 -19.33
CA ASN A 67 9.89 -1.06 -19.48
C ASN A 67 9.37 -0.41 -20.78
N LYS A 68 9.89 0.78 -21.12
CA LYS A 68 9.49 1.53 -22.33
C LYS A 68 9.63 0.74 -23.64
N LYS A 69 10.49 -0.28 -23.70
CA LYS A 69 10.81 -1.03 -24.93
C LYS A 69 10.37 -2.50 -24.90
N LYS A 70 10.11 -3.08 -23.72
CA LYS A 70 9.85 -4.51 -23.55
C LYS A 70 8.46 -4.77 -22.96
N ARG A 71 7.75 -5.70 -23.58
CA ARG A 71 6.50 -6.27 -23.05
C ARG A 71 6.72 -7.65 -22.47
N GLY A 72 5.91 -7.98 -21.48
CA GLY A 72 5.87 -9.29 -20.86
C GLY A 72 5.16 -10.33 -21.72
N ASN A 73 5.25 -11.59 -21.29
CA ASN A 73 4.51 -12.71 -21.84
C ASN A 73 4.39 -13.82 -20.78
N CYS A 74 3.58 -14.84 -21.07
CA CYS A 74 3.28 -15.92 -20.12
C CYS A 74 4.47 -16.87 -19.86
N SER A 75 5.49 -16.86 -20.72
CA SER A 75 6.67 -17.72 -20.61
C SER A 75 7.69 -17.18 -19.62
N ILE A 76 7.62 -15.90 -19.26
CA ILE A 76 8.46 -15.32 -18.21
C ILE A 76 8.09 -15.97 -16.88
N HIS A 77 9.06 -16.49 -16.14
CA HIS A 77 8.80 -17.07 -14.82
C HIS A 77 8.34 -16.00 -13.82
N SER A 78 7.58 -16.42 -12.79
CA SER A 78 7.23 -15.57 -11.65
C SER A 78 7.27 -16.44 -10.41
N ASN A 79 7.92 -15.95 -9.36
CA ASN A 79 7.85 -16.54 -8.03
C ASN A 79 6.88 -15.78 -7.12
N LEU A 80 6.24 -14.74 -7.65
CA LEU A 80 5.28 -13.93 -6.92
C LEU A 80 3.97 -14.70 -6.76
N THR A 81 3.41 -14.57 -5.58
CA THR A 81 2.15 -15.14 -5.13
C THR A 81 1.23 -14.00 -4.69
N GLU A 82 -0.02 -14.33 -4.41
CA GLU A 82 -0.95 -13.35 -3.87
C GLU A 82 -0.49 -12.76 -2.53
N ALA A 83 0.18 -13.56 -1.69
CA ALA A 83 0.65 -13.14 -0.37
C ALA A 83 1.74 -12.07 -0.42
N ASP A 84 2.39 -11.88 -1.57
CA ASP A 84 3.39 -10.83 -1.78
C ASP A 84 2.76 -9.45 -1.99
N PHE A 85 1.42 -9.36 -2.08
CA PHE A 85 0.69 -8.11 -2.30
C PHE A 85 -0.33 -7.87 -1.20
N ALA A 86 -0.41 -6.62 -0.74
CA ALA A 86 -1.48 -6.20 0.15
C ALA A 86 -2.81 -6.23 -0.63
N ARG A 87 -3.81 -6.91 -0.07
CA ARG A 87 -5.19 -6.77 -0.51
C ARG A 87 -5.74 -5.52 0.16
N GLU A 88 -5.91 -4.48 -0.63
CA GLU A 88 -6.39 -3.19 -0.15
C GLU A 88 -7.60 -2.76 -0.96
N ASP A 89 -8.78 -2.82 -0.33
CA ASP A 89 -10.03 -2.39 -0.96
C ASP A 89 -10.14 -0.85 -0.97
N TYR A 90 -9.51 -0.19 0.00
CA TYR A 90 -9.50 1.26 0.16
C TYR A 90 -8.10 1.75 0.55
N PRO A 91 -7.24 2.13 -0.41
CA PRO A 91 -5.91 2.64 -0.09
C PRO A 91 -5.95 3.99 0.64
N PRO A 92 -4.89 4.35 1.38
CA PRO A 92 -4.76 5.65 2.01
C PRO A 92 -5.06 6.80 1.03
N GLY A 93 -5.81 7.79 1.51
CA GLY A 93 -6.33 8.89 0.69
C GLY A 93 -7.69 8.61 0.03
N THR A 94 -8.19 7.37 0.05
CA THR A 94 -9.54 7.05 -0.47
C THR A 94 -10.62 7.66 0.42
N VAL A 95 -11.59 8.35 -0.20
CA VAL A 95 -12.77 8.86 0.50
C VAL A 95 -13.88 7.80 0.51
N VAL A 96 -14.30 7.41 1.71
CA VAL A 96 -15.32 6.39 1.96
C VAL A 96 -16.48 6.99 2.75
N TRP A 97 -17.63 6.31 2.73
CA TRP A 97 -18.73 6.60 3.64
C TRP A 97 -18.55 5.79 4.92
N ALA A 98 -18.33 6.47 6.05
CA ALA A 98 -18.26 5.84 7.36
C ALA A 98 -19.63 5.81 8.02
N LYS A 99 -19.87 4.78 8.84
CA LYS A 99 -21.08 4.66 9.67
C LYS A 99 -20.71 4.35 11.11
N LEU A 100 -21.09 5.25 12.01
CA LEU A 100 -21.07 5.00 13.44
C LEU A 100 -22.50 4.73 13.93
N SER A 101 -22.63 3.89 14.96
CA SER A 101 -23.92 3.69 15.61
C SER A 101 -24.43 5.01 16.19
N GLY A 102 -25.71 5.33 15.96
CA GLY A 102 -26.32 6.59 16.42
C GLY A 102 -26.08 7.83 15.53
N PHE A 103 -25.22 7.76 14.51
CA PHE A 103 -24.93 8.89 13.59
C PHE A 103 -25.34 8.56 12.14
N PRO A 104 -25.66 9.55 11.29
CA PRO A 104 -25.87 9.31 9.85
C PRO A 104 -24.58 8.86 9.16
N TRP A 105 -24.67 8.48 7.88
CA TRP A 105 -23.50 8.28 7.04
C TRP A 105 -22.75 9.60 6.84
N TRP A 106 -21.43 9.54 6.88
CA TRP A 106 -20.55 10.71 6.83
C TRP A 106 -19.29 10.39 6.03
N PRO A 107 -18.78 11.33 5.22
CA PRO A 107 -17.57 11.11 4.46
C PRO A 107 -16.36 11.03 5.40
N ALA A 108 -15.47 10.08 5.15
CA ALA A 108 -14.22 9.88 5.86
C ALA A 108 -13.10 9.58 4.85
N MET A 109 -11.85 9.84 5.21
CA MET A 109 -10.67 9.48 4.42
C MET A 109 -9.97 8.31 5.10
N VAL A 110 -9.52 7.33 4.31
CA VAL A 110 -8.65 6.26 4.82
C VAL A 110 -7.25 6.80 5.02
N GLU A 111 -6.66 6.53 6.18
CA GLU A 111 -5.30 6.94 6.54
C GLU A 111 -4.62 5.78 7.27
N ASP A 112 -3.30 5.65 7.10
CA ASP A 112 -2.52 4.67 7.84
C ASP A 112 -2.48 5.01 9.33
N SER A 113 -2.53 3.97 10.16
CA SER A 113 -2.37 4.15 11.60
C SER A 113 -0.96 4.64 11.92
N PRO A 114 -0.80 5.84 12.54
CA PRO A 114 0.51 6.35 12.92
C PRO A 114 1.17 5.50 14.02
N ASP A 115 0.38 4.73 14.77
CA ASP A 115 0.84 3.91 15.89
C ASP A 115 1.28 2.49 15.45
N ALA A 116 0.74 1.98 14.34
CA ALA A 116 0.96 0.59 13.94
C ALA A 116 2.35 0.35 13.32
N GLN A 117 3.01 1.39 12.79
CA GLN A 117 4.25 1.30 11.99
C GLN A 117 4.24 0.18 10.91
N ALA A 118 3.05 -0.30 10.54
CA ALA A 118 2.83 -1.41 9.63
C ALA A 118 1.64 -1.05 8.74
N PHE A 119 1.88 -1.05 7.44
CA PHE A 119 0.98 -0.56 6.37
C PHE A 119 -0.05 -1.59 5.90
N PHE A 120 0.02 -2.81 6.42
CA PHE A 120 -0.92 -3.88 6.14
C PHE A 120 -0.80 -4.92 7.26
N MET A 121 -1.93 -5.49 7.68
CA MET A 121 -1.90 -6.68 8.50
C MET A 121 -1.65 -7.88 7.59
N THR A 122 -0.50 -8.54 7.77
CA THR A 122 -0.33 -9.89 7.22
C THR A 122 -1.30 -10.83 7.93
N LEU A 123 -2.00 -11.69 7.19
CA LEU A 123 -3.03 -12.61 7.69
C LEU A 123 -2.49 -13.72 8.63
N GLU A 124 -1.34 -13.55 9.27
CA GLU A 124 -0.66 -14.66 9.95
C GLU A 124 -0.91 -14.77 11.46
N ASN A 125 -1.54 -13.81 12.15
CA ASN A 125 -1.71 -13.94 13.61
C ASN A 125 -3.17 -13.85 14.07
N GLY A 126 -4.00 -14.72 13.48
CA GLY A 126 -5.34 -15.04 13.95
C GLY A 126 -5.47 -16.46 14.48
N LYS A 127 -4.58 -16.90 15.38
CA LYS A 127 -4.80 -18.02 16.31
C LYS A 127 -4.05 -17.79 17.62
#